data_AF-A0A437JWK9-F1
#
_entry.id   AF-A0A437JWK9-F1
#
_cell.length_a   1.000
_cell.length_b   1.000
_cell.length_c   1.000
_cell.angle_alpha   90.00
_cell.angle_beta   90.00
_cell.angle_gamma   90.00
#
_symmetry.space_group_name_H-M   'P 1'
#
loop_
_entity.id
_entity.type
_entity.pdbx_description
1 polymer ?
#
loop_
_entity_poly.entity_id
_entity_poly.type
_entity_poly.pdbx_seq_one_letter_code
_entity_poly.pdbx_strand_id
1 'polypeptide(L)'
;MQHRKRSEPMWSKKGVAVAAALVLSGTGLQAAPVITGWNTDNVAVSTAINGVAGESVIYDRAPGEAGARSSGKVVFDGSESDTPGLKIVNDAAPGVPPSNGDVYNCVMANSPASCNSAKQSGKRLKFQRTGHEATDLVFNLNPDGTFSTAGNDGLYKFFTAFGNATDGRLGSFQVSLGTGVGTGFVGSGIGDGLSFKQSFDGREPNNSQFSALFANGLFGDIDDVHTITGYFSQARAGFDMAFTGEDRFVSTGLFGDYASLFGPMLSYGELPLGFFYDSDGNADTDDVLVAHQLADGSWVQNREILGDGSVATLAYGHDGIAYDSLDALLIALSAGGLQSCADVGAGTACLAGADSIDDLAKFNLTFFVDPTGFDGDQFTLRIESSAVPEPGSLALAALALGVAGTLRRRRG
;
A
#
# COMPACT_ATOMS: atom_id res chain seq x y z
N MET A 1 80.52 -35.20 27.89
CA MET A 1 81.78 -34.49 27.56
C MET A 1 81.61 -33.02 27.89
N GLN A 2 82.53 -32.50 28.69
CA GLN A 2 82.64 -31.10 29.11
C GLN A 2 83.00 -30.20 27.92
N HIS A 3 82.39 -29.01 27.84
CA HIS A 3 83.01 -27.67 27.90
C HIS A 3 82.08 -26.61 27.28
N ARG A 4 81.47 -25.72 28.10
CA ARG A 4 81.96 -24.37 28.53
C ARG A 4 81.87 -23.34 27.37
N LYS A 5 81.21 -22.18 27.49
CA LYS A 5 81.39 -21.07 28.46
C LYS A 5 80.22 -20.04 28.28
N ARG A 6 79.63 -19.54 29.37
CA ARG A 6 79.68 -18.14 29.91
C ARG A 6 79.17 -17.06 28.92
N SER A 7 78.25 -16.17 29.28
CA SER A 7 78.33 -15.25 30.44
C SER A 7 76.98 -14.63 30.85
N GLU A 8 76.73 -14.60 32.15
CA GLU A 8 75.87 -13.67 32.91
C GLU A 8 76.32 -12.19 32.74
N PRO A 9 75.59 -11.10 33.15
CA PRO A 9 74.80 -11.06 34.39
C PRO A 9 73.58 -10.09 34.53
N MET A 10 72.90 -10.31 35.66
CA MET A 10 72.39 -9.34 36.66
C MET A 10 71.18 -8.42 36.40
N TRP A 11 70.16 -8.72 37.22
CA TRP A 11 69.46 -7.82 38.16
C TRP A 11 68.32 -6.89 37.68
N SER A 12 67.11 -7.39 37.94
CA SER A 12 66.12 -6.83 38.89
C SER A 12 65.91 -5.32 38.88
N LYS A 13 64.76 -4.88 38.36
CA LYS A 13 64.00 -3.76 38.93
C LYS A 13 62.49 -4.03 38.85
N LYS A 14 61.84 -3.77 39.98
CA LYS A 14 60.40 -3.78 40.24
C LYS A 14 59.68 -2.87 39.24
N GLY A 15 58.73 -3.42 38.49
CA GLY A 15 57.84 -2.67 37.60
C GLY A 15 56.58 -2.24 38.34
N VAL A 16 56.36 -0.94 38.36
CA VAL A 16 55.16 -0.26 38.85
C VAL A 16 53.96 -0.66 37.97
N ALA A 17 52.88 -1.14 38.60
CA ALA A 17 51.61 -1.37 37.90
C ALA A 17 50.92 -0.03 37.64
N VAL A 18 50.89 0.39 36.38
CA VAL A 18 50.04 1.49 35.91
C VAL A 18 48.68 0.89 35.59
N ALA A 19 47.68 1.21 36.41
CA ALA A 19 46.29 0.92 36.11
C ALA A 19 45.84 1.81 34.95
N ALA A 20 45.75 1.25 33.75
CA ALA A 20 45.06 1.89 32.63
C ALA A 20 43.56 1.84 32.90
N ALA A 21 42.98 2.99 33.27
CA ALA A 21 41.54 3.15 33.33
C ALA A 21 40.99 3.06 31.89
N LEU A 22 40.36 1.93 31.56
CA LEU A 22 39.52 1.79 30.38
C LEU A 22 38.29 2.69 30.62
N VAL A 23 38.25 3.85 29.97
CA VAL A 23 37.01 4.61 29.82
C VAL A 23 36.17 3.82 28.81
N LEU A 24 35.27 2.97 29.33
CA LEU A 24 34.12 2.48 28.58
C LEU A 24 33.26 3.71 28.28
N SER A 25 33.47 4.33 27.12
CA SER A 25 32.47 5.17 26.50
C SER A 25 31.24 4.30 26.30
N GLY A 26 30.28 4.42 27.22
CA GLY A 26 28.96 3.84 27.02
C GLY A 26 28.44 4.37 25.69
N THR A 27 28.17 3.46 24.76
CA THR A 27 27.28 3.73 23.65
C THR A 27 25.94 4.13 24.27
N GLY A 28 25.74 5.42 24.46
CA GLY A 28 24.40 5.95 24.74
C GLY A 28 23.50 5.41 23.66
N LEU A 29 22.31 4.94 24.03
CA LEU A 29 21.20 4.74 23.09
C LEU A 29 21.15 6.02 22.25
N GLN A 30 21.57 5.97 20.99
CA GLN A 30 21.43 7.12 20.12
C GLN A 30 19.92 7.38 20.01
N ALA A 31 19.52 8.62 20.26
CA ALA A 31 18.20 9.08 19.88
C ALA A 31 18.01 8.75 18.40
N ALA A 32 16.86 8.19 18.07
CA ALA A 32 16.48 7.90 16.70
C ALA A 32 15.33 8.84 16.36
N PRO A 33 15.34 9.50 15.18
CA PRO A 33 14.24 10.34 14.75
C PRO A 33 12.90 9.61 14.85
N VAL A 34 11.97 10.18 15.62
CA VAL A 34 10.60 9.67 15.80
C VAL A 34 9.66 10.49 14.93
N ILE A 35 8.84 9.85 14.10
CA ILE A 35 7.74 10.54 13.42
C ILE A 35 6.71 10.98 14.45
N THR A 36 6.52 12.29 14.57
CA THR A 36 5.62 12.89 15.57
C THR A 36 4.21 13.13 15.01
N GLY A 37 4.06 13.22 13.69
CA GLY A 37 2.76 13.42 13.07
C GLY A 37 2.84 13.62 11.56
N TRP A 38 1.67 13.59 10.94
CA TRP A 38 1.49 14.06 9.57
C TRP A 38 1.43 15.58 9.56
N ASN A 39 2.31 16.21 8.78
CA ASN A 39 2.25 17.65 8.53
C ASN A 39 1.14 17.92 7.49
N THR A 40 0.19 18.75 7.89
CA THR A 40 -0.99 19.10 7.08
C THR A 40 -0.90 20.50 6.44
N ASP A 41 0.28 21.12 6.40
CA ASP A 41 0.46 22.47 5.86
C ASP A 41 0.13 22.55 4.36
N ASN A 42 0.35 21.46 3.60
CA ASN A 42 -0.08 21.33 2.21
C ASN A 42 -1.41 20.57 2.04
N VAL A 43 -2.23 20.45 3.10
CA VAL A 43 -3.42 19.57 3.11
C VAL A 43 -4.66 20.35 3.50
N ALA A 44 -5.71 20.27 2.67
CA ALA A 44 -7.04 20.72 3.06
C ALA A 44 -7.80 19.54 3.69
N VAL A 45 -7.96 19.56 5.01
CA VAL A 45 -8.64 18.52 5.77
C VAL A 45 -10.13 18.88 5.90
N SER A 46 -11.02 18.01 5.40
CA SER A 46 -12.44 18.12 5.69
C SER A 46 -12.76 17.53 7.06
N THR A 47 -13.87 17.98 7.66
CA THR A 47 -14.42 17.34 8.85
C THR A 47 -15.36 16.22 8.43
N ALA A 48 -15.21 15.01 8.96
CA ALA A 48 -16.28 14.01 8.88
C ALA A 48 -17.44 14.48 9.77
N ILE A 49 -18.65 14.53 9.22
CA ILE A 49 -19.85 14.94 9.96
C ILE A 49 -20.83 13.76 9.93
N ASN A 50 -21.15 13.19 11.09
CA ASN A 50 -22.22 12.20 11.28
C ASN A 50 -22.33 11.12 10.18
N GLY A 51 -21.31 10.26 10.04
CA GLY A 51 -21.34 9.16 9.07
C GLY A 51 -21.19 9.58 7.60
N VAL A 52 -20.85 10.84 7.32
CA VAL A 52 -20.45 11.29 5.99
C VAL A 52 -18.94 11.17 5.85
N ALA A 53 -18.51 10.46 4.80
CA ALA A 53 -17.10 10.33 4.45
C ALA A 53 -16.45 11.71 4.26
N GLY A 54 -15.28 11.87 4.86
CA GLY A 54 -14.41 13.02 4.71
C GLY A 54 -13.21 12.73 3.82
N GLU A 55 -12.50 13.79 3.44
CA GLU A 55 -11.28 13.72 2.69
C GLU A 55 -10.25 14.75 3.15
N SER A 56 -8.98 14.37 3.07
CA SER A 56 -7.83 15.23 3.23
C SER A 56 -7.15 15.37 1.88
N VAL A 57 -7.42 16.49 1.21
CA VAL A 57 -6.93 16.78 -0.15
C VAL A 57 -5.52 17.33 -0.08
N ILE A 58 -4.57 16.68 -0.78
CA ILE A 58 -3.15 16.99 -0.71
C ILE A 58 -2.76 17.87 -1.89
N TYR A 59 -2.21 19.05 -1.62
CA TYR A 59 -1.82 20.04 -2.62
C TYR A 59 -0.30 20.05 -2.84
N ASP A 60 0.13 20.56 -4.00
CA ASP A 60 1.53 20.78 -4.38
C ASP A 60 2.18 21.97 -3.65
N ARG A 61 1.40 22.71 -2.85
CA ARG A 61 1.75 23.86 -2.02
C ARG A 61 0.65 24.09 -0.96
N ALA A 62 0.70 25.15 -0.17
CA ALA A 62 -0.32 25.40 0.83
C ALA A 62 -1.73 25.57 0.21
N PRO A 63 -2.79 24.99 0.79
CA PRO A 63 -4.16 25.17 0.30
C PRO A 63 -4.57 26.64 0.27
N GLY A 64 -5.21 27.06 -0.82
CA GLY A 64 -5.66 28.46 -1.00
C GLY A 64 -4.62 29.39 -1.60
N GLU A 65 -3.37 28.95 -1.77
CA GLU A 65 -2.39 29.70 -2.57
C GLU A 65 -2.78 29.72 -4.06
N ALA A 66 -2.45 30.81 -4.74
CA ALA A 66 -2.73 30.96 -6.16
C ALA A 66 -2.02 29.87 -6.98
N GLY A 67 -2.81 29.11 -7.74
CA GLY A 67 -2.30 28.03 -8.58
C GLY A 67 -1.97 26.74 -7.85
N ALA A 68 -2.38 26.58 -6.57
CA ALA A 68 -2.32 25.31 -5.88
C ALA A 68 -3.10 24.23 -6.64
N ARG A 69 -2.50 23.06 -6.81
CA ARG A 69 -3.08 21.90 -7.50
C ARG A 69 -3.00 20.68 -6.61
N SER A 70 -3.94 19.75 -6.80
CA SER A 70 -3.96 18.46 -6.11
C SER A 70 -3.97 17.32 -7.13
N SER A 71 -3.38 16.19 -6.77
CA SER A 71 -3.43 14.93 -7.51
C SER A 71 -3.57 13.71 -6.60
N GLY A 72 -3.90 13.94 -5.33
CA GLY A 72 -4.12 12.88 -4.37
C GLY A 72 -4.87 13.34 -3.13
N LYS A 73 -5.54 12.40 -2.48
CA LYS A 73 -6.28 12.62 -1.24
C LYS A 73 -6.26 11.38 -0.36
N VAL A 74 -6.44 11.58 0.94
CA VAL A 74 -6.75 10.50 1.88
C VAL A 74 -8.25 10.57 2.19
N VAL A 75 -8.98 9.49 1.92
CA VAL A 75 -10.41 9.40 2.23
C VAL A 75 -10.63 8.63 3.53
N PHE A 76 -11.66 8.99 4.27
CA PHE A 76 -12.02 8.35 5.53
C PHE A 76 -13.53 8.40 5.74
N ASP A 77 -14.09 7.35 6.32
CA ASP A 77 -15.48 7.31 6.74
C ASP A 77 -15.52 7.31 8.26
N GLY A 78 -16.29 8.21 8.87
CA GLY A 78 -16.37 8.37 10.33
C GLY A 78 -16.88 7.12 11.08
N SER A 79 -17.35 6.08 10.37
CA SER A 79 -17.62 4.75 10.93
C SER A 79 -16.34 3.90 11.14
N GLU A 80 -15.35 4.03 10.25
CA GLU A 80 -14.15 3.18 10.20
C GLU A 80 -12.84 3.93 10.51
N SER A 81 -12.78 5.22 10.17
CA SER A 81 -11.61 6.07 10.31
C SER A 81 -12.02 7.54 10.54
N ASP A 82 -11.39 8.16 11.53
CA ASP A 82 -11.59 9.56 11.89
C ASP A 82 -10.75 10.52 11.02
N THR A 83 -11.08 11.81 11.10
CA THR A 83 -10.26 12.90 10.50
C THR A 83 -8.86 12.94 11.13
N PRO A 84 -7.76 13.14 10.37
CA PRO A 84 -7.71 13.48 8.94
C PRO A 84 -7.57 12.24 8.02
N GLY A 85 -7.92 11.05 8.50
CA GLY A 85 -7.84 9.78 7.77
C GLY A 85 -6.49 9.06 7.87
N LEU A 86 -5.48 9.70 8.47
CA LEU A 86 -4.14 9.15 8.66
C LEU A 86 -3.66 9.47 10.09
N LYS A 87 -3.03 8.49 10.74
CA LYS A 87 -2.31 8.67 11.99
C LYS A 87 -0.93 8.01 11.98
N ILE A 88 -0.11 8.44 12.92
CA ILE A 88 1.19 7.83 13.23
C ILE A 88 1.03 7.06 14.54
N VAL A 89 1.47 5.81 14.56
CA VAL A 89 1.56 5.01 15.78
C VAL A 89 3.02 4.74 16.04
N ASN A 90 3.47 5.12 17.23
CA ASN A 90 4.79 4.82 17.78
C ASN A 90 4.61 3.85 18.95
N ASP A 91 5.59 2.99 19.19
CA ASP A 91 5.57 2.06 20.35
C ASP A 91 4.28 1.23 20.43
N ALA A 92 3.82 0.73 19.28
CA ALA A 92 2.69 -0.18 19.24
C ALA A 92 2.99 -1.41 20.10
N ALA A 93 2.00 -1.80 20.91
CA ALA A 93 2.10 -3.03 21.67
C ALA A 93 2.36 -4.22 20.74
N PRO A 94 3.22 -5.17 21.15
CA PRO A 94 3.47 -6.37 20.37
C PRO A 94 2.16 -7.13 20.12
N GLY A 95 2.16 -7.97 19.08
CA GLY A 95 1.06 -8.89 18.84
C GLY A 95 0.84 -9.81 20.04
N VAL A 96 -0.35 -10.41 20.14
CA VAL A 96 -0.65 -11.39 21.18
C VAL A 96 -1.05 -12.72 20.52
N PRO A 97 -0.19 -13.76 20.56
CA PRO A 97 1.16 -13.79 21.14
C PRO A 97 2.18 -12.95 20.34
N PRO A 98 3.29 -12.50 20.95
CA PRO A 98 4.32 -11.75 20.25
C PRO A 98 4.95 -12.59 19.13
N SER A 99 5.21 -11.96 17.99
CA SER A 99 5.78 -12.63 16.82
C SER A 99 7.10 -11.98 16.39
N ASN A 100 7.99 -12.78 15.78
CA ASN A 100 9.10 -12.25 14.99
C ASN A 100 8.50 -11.63 13.72
N GLY A 101 8.09 -10.36 13.81
CA GLY A 101 7.31 -9.69 12.78
C GLY A 101 6.36 -8.62 13.32
N ASP A 102 6.29 -8.46 14.64
CA ASP A 102 5.56 -7.35 15.27
C ASP A 102 6.08 -6.01 14.77
N VAL A 103 5.14 -5.13 14.42
CA VAL A 103 5.41 -3.81 13.89
C VAL A 103 5.24 -2.81 15.03
N TYR A 104 6.34 -2.15 15.42
CA TYR A 104 6.33 -1.19 16.53
C TYR A 104 5.91 0.21 16.10
N ASN A 105 6.27 0.64 14.88
CA ASN A 105 5.86 1.93 14.36
C ASN A 105 5.20 1.80 13.00
N CYS A 106 4.13 2.55 12.78
CA CYS A 106 3.43 2.54 11.51
C CYS A 106 2.71 3.84 11.18
N VAL A 107 2.57 4.06 9.88
CA VAL A 107 1.69 5.06 9.27
C VAL A 107 0.46 4.34 8.75
N MET A 108 -0.71 4.71 9.25
CA MET A 108 -1.91 3.91 9.07
C MET A 108 -3.17 4.78 9.07
N ALA A 109 -4.35 4.18 8.80
CA ALA A 109 -5.62 4.89 8.91
C ALA A 109 -5.82 5.42 10.33
N ASN A 110 -6.48 6.58 10.46
CA ASN A 110 -6.85 7.11 11.76
C ASN A 110 -8.07 6.38 12.34
N SER A 111 -7.92 5.08 12.62
CA SER A 111 -8.97 4.21 13.16
C SER A 111 -8.60 3.72 14.57
N PRO A 112 -9.50 3.03 15.29
CA PRO A 112 -9.15 2.40 16.57
C PRO A 112 -8.08 1.27 16.48
N ALA A 113 -7.72 0.82 15.27
CA ALA A 113 -6.73 -0.22 15.06
C ALA A 113 -5.29 0.20 15.45
N SER A 114 -4.42 -0.77 15.66
CA SER A 114 -2.97 -0.61 15.88
C SER A 114 -2.17 -1.27 14.75
N CYS A 115 -0.84 -1.10 14.77
CA CYS A 115 0.06 -1.72 13.78
C CYS A 115 -0.09 -3.25 13.69
N ASN A 116 -0.38 -3.89 14.82
CA ASN A 116 -0.48 -5.34 14.97
C ASN A 116 -1.93 -5.85 15.03
N SER A 117 -2.92 -4.99 14.77
CA SER A 117 -4.31 -5.43 14.62
C SER A 117 -4.47 -6.44 13.48
N ALA A 118 -5.50 -7.28 13.57
CA ALA A 118 -5.84 -8.30 12.57
C ALA A 118 -6.04 -7.71 11.16
N LYS A 119 -6.13 -8.56 10.13
CA LYS A 119 -6.61 -8.12 8.80
C LYS A 119 -8.06 -7.62 8.92
N GLN A 120 -8.52 -6.85 7.93
CA GLN A 120 -9.85 -6.20 7.91
C GLN A 120 -10.17 -5.29 9.12
N SER A 121 -9.18 -4.92 9.94
CA SER A 121 -9.40 -4.02 11.08
C SER A 121 -9.52 -2.53 10.69
N GLY A 122 -9.70 -2.19 9.41
CA GLY A 122 -9.65 -0.80 8.93
C GLY A 122 -8.29 -0.11 9.12
N LYS A 123 -7.16 -0.85 9.19
CA LYS A 123 -5.83 -0.25 9.46
C LYS A 123 -5.19 0.45 8.26
N ARG A 124 -5.63 0.19 7.03
CA ARG A 124 -4.99 0.77 5.85
C ARG A 124 -5.55 2.16 5.58
N LEU A 125 -4.67 3.15 5.52
CA LEU A 125 -5.06 4.49 5.09
C LEU A 125 -5.53 4.41 3.64
N LYS A 126 -6.68 5.01 3.33
CA LYS A 126 -7.29 4.95 2.00
C LYS A 126 -6.79 6.13 1.17
N PHE A 127 -5.68 5.94 0.47
CA PHE A 127 -5.10 6.95 -0.43
C PHE A 127 -5.72 6.82 -1.82
N GLN A 128 -6.18 7.92 -2.40
CA GLN A 128 -6.71 7.95 -3.76
C GLN A 128 -5.91 8.93 -4.60
N ARG A 129 -5.45 8.47 -5.76
CA ARG A 129 -4.87 9.32 -6.81
C ARG A 129 -5.99 9.98 -7.61
N THR A 130 -5.99 11.30 -7.69
CA THR A 130 -7.01 12.08 -8.43
C THR A 130 -6.44 12.78 -9.67
N GLY A 131 -5.13 12.69 -9.89
CA GLY A 131 -4.44 13.13 -11.10
C GLY A 131 -3.13 12.37 -11.31
N HIS A 132 -2.28 12.86 -12.21
CA HIS A 132 -0.99 12.22 -12.54
C HIS A 132 0.25 12.98 -12.02
N GLU A 133 0.08 14.20 -11.50
CA GLU A 133 1.17 14.98 -10.90
C GLU A 133 1.60 14.39 -9.55
N ALA A 134 2.82 14.67 -9.08
CA ALA A 134 3.29 14.17 -7.80
C ALA A 134 2.34 14.52 -6.62
N THR A 135 2.20 13.62 -5.66
CA THR A 135 1.56 13.89 -4.36
C THR A 135 2.55 13.71 -3.24
N ASP A 136 2.63 14.70 -2.37
CA ASP A 136 3.65 14.80 -1.32
C ASP A 136 3.00 14.70 0.06
N LEU A 137 3.22 13.58 0.76
CA LEU A 137 2.84 13.42 2.16
C LEU A 137 4.04 13.79 3.04
N VAL A 138 3.89 14.81 3.89
CA VAL A 138 4.97 15.36 4.70
C VAL A 138 4.85 14.88 6.14
N PHE A 139 5.93 14.36 6.73
CA PHE A 139 5.93 13.82 8.09
C PHE A 139 6.91 14.61 8.97
N ASN A 140 6.41 15.08 10.11
CA ASN A 140 7.23 15.75 11.11
C ASN A 140 8.06 14.74 11.89
N LEU A 141 9.31 15.08 12.18
CA LEU A 141 10.24 14.29 12.97
C LEU A 141 10.58 15.02 14.27
N ASN A 142 10.82 14.24 15.32
CA ASN A 142 11.59 14.68 16.48
C ASN A 142 12.95 13.97 16.42
N PRO A 143 14.03 14.65 16.02
CA PRO A 143 15.36 14.04 15.90
C PRO A 143 15.90 13.53 17.25
N ASP A 144 15.49 14.17 18.35
CA ASP A 144 15.83 13.78 19.72
C ASP A 144 14.79 12.81 20.35
N GLY A 145 13.99 12.17 19.51
CA GLY A 145 12.97 11.23 19.93
C GLY A 145 13.57 9.96 20.56
N THR A 146 12.78 9.31 21.42
CA THR A 146 13.12 8.02 22.01
C THR A 146 11.91 7.10 21.99
N PHE A 147 12.16 5.82 21.77
CA PHE A 147 11.14 4.78 21.86
C PHE A 147 11.17 4.12 23.24
N SER A 148 9.99 3.80 23.75
CA SER A 148 9.79 3.21 25.07
C SER A 148 9.63 1.70 25.04
N THR A 149 9.22 1.14 23.90
CA THR A 149 9.03 -0.31 23.74
C THR A 149 10.36 -1.00 23.46
N ALA A 150 10.71 -2.00 24.28
CA ALA A 150 11.91 -2.79 24.07
C ALA A 150 11.83 -3.55 22.74
N GLY A 151 12.91 -3.47 21.94
CA GLY A 151 12.96 -4.10 20.62
C GLY A 151 12.41 -3.23 19.48
N ASN A 152 11.90 -2.03 19.78
CA ASN A 152 11.55 -1.07 18.75
C ASN A 152 12.80 -0.68 17.94
N ASP A 153 12.75 -0.94 16.63
CA ASP A 153 13.85 -0.77 15.68
C ASP A 153 13.85 0.60 14.99
N GLY A 154 12.89 1.46 15.32
CA GLY A 154 12.73 2.78 14.71
C GLY A 154 12.20 2.77 13.27
N LEU A 155 11.85 1.59 12.72
CA LEU A 155 11.31 1.48 11.37
C LEU A 155 9.81 1.77 11.36
N TYR A 156 9.34 2.44 10.32
CA TYR A 156 7.93 2.79 10.13
C TYR A 156 7.33 2.01 8.98
N LYS A 157 6.37 1.14 9.29
CA LYS A 157 5.59 0.45 8.26
C LYS A 157 4.46 1.32 7.73
N PHE A 158 4.33 1.41 6.42
CA PHE A 158 3.22 2.08 5.77
C PHE A 158 2.13 1.07 5.41
N PHE A 159 0.92 1.28 5.93
CA PHE A 159 -0.27 0.51 5.59
C PHE A 159 -1.18 1.33 4.69
N THR A 160 -1.08 1.13 3.38
CA THR A 160 -1.82 1.94 2.41
C THR A 160 -2.71 1.08 1.52
N ALA A 161 -3.96 1.50 1.37
CA ALA A 161 -4.83 1.09 0.28
C ALA A 161 -4.77 2.20 -0.78
N PHE A 162 -4.13 1.91 -1.91
CA PHE A 162 -3.90 2.84 -3.01
C PHE A 162 -5.00 2.67 -4.06
N GLY A 163 -5.82 3.69 -4.25
CA GLY A 163 -6.92 3.72 -5.22
C GLY A 163 -6.66 4.62 -6.43
N ASN A 164 -7.16 4.23 -7.59
CA ASN A 164 -7.11 5.03 -8.81
C ASN A 164 -8.41 5.81 -9.04
N ALA A 165 -8.46 7.05 -8.55
CA ALA A 165 -9.54 8.02 -8.79
C ALA A 165 -9.19 9.05 -9.87
N THR A 166 -8.28 8.69 -10.78
CA THR A 166 -8.01 9.50 -11.98
C THR A 166 -9.08 9.26 -13.04
N ASP A 167 -9.01 9.98 -14.16
CA ASP A 167 -9.90 9.83 -15.31
C ASP A 167 -9.46 8.72 -16.28
N GLY A 168 -8.42 7.95 -15.93
CA GLY A 168 -7.93 6.85 -16.77
C GLY A 168 -7.11 5.82 -16.02
N ARG A 169 -6.51 4.92 -16.80
CA ARG A 169 -5.81 3.76 -16.25
C ARG A 169 -4.41 4.12 -15.77
N LEU A 170 -4.00 3.46 -14.69
CA LEU A 170 -2.66 3.60 -14.12
C LEU A 170 -1.76 2.48 -14.64
N GLY A 171 -0.65 2.86 -15.27
CA GLY A 171 0.32 1.92 -15.83
C GLY A 171 1.45 1.57 -14.85
N SER A 172 1.90 2.56 -14.08
CA SER A 172 2.93 2.37 -13.06
C SER A 172 2.85 3.44 -11.97
N PHE A 173 3.51 3.19 -10.86
CA PHE A 173 3.73 4.16 -9.81
C PHE A 173 5.18 4.13 -9.31
N GLN A 174 5.54 5.17 -8.58
CA GLN A 174 6.83 5.32 -7.93
C GLN A 174 6.64 6.02 -6.60
N VAL A 175 7.47 5.67 -5.63
CA VAL A 175 7.54 6.34 -4.36
C VAL A 175 8.99 6.76 -4.10
N SER A 176 9.17 8.01 -3.66
CA SER A 176 10.48 8.60 -3.36
C SER A 176 10.46 9.30 -2.00
N LEU A 177 11.59 9.32 -1.32
CA LEU A 177 11.83 10.08 -0.09
C LEU A 177 12.58 11.38 -0.41
N GLY A 178 12.40 12.38 0.44
CA GLY A 178 13.06 13.68 0.30
C GLY A 178 12.50 14.73 1.25
N THR A 179 12.56 16.00 0.87
CA THR A 179 12.03 17.14 1.64
C THR A 179 11.31 18.13 0.72
N GLY A 180 10.42 18.96 1.27
CA GLY A 180 9.65 19.94 0.50
C GLY A 180 8.46 19.33 -0.25
N VAL A 181 7.74 20.16 -1.00
CA VAL A 181 6.53 19.77 -1.77
C VAL A 181 6.51 20.41 -3.16
N GLY A 182 5.75 19.85 -4.08
CA GLY A 182 5.55 20.36 -5.43
C GLY A 182 6.86 20.58 -6.18
N THR A 183 7.04 21.76 -6.77
CA THR A 183 8.29 22.14 -7.45
C THR A 183 9.46 22.37 -6.49
N GLY A 184 9.20 22.54 -5.20
CA GLY A 184 10.21 22.71 -4.15
C GLY A 184 10.68 21.40 -3.53
N PHE A 185 10.17 20.25 -3.99
CA PHE A 185 10.64 18.95 -3.51
C PHE A 185 12.08 18.68 -3.94
N VAL A 186 12.88 18.23 -2.99
CA VAL A 186 14.26 17.79 -3.18
C VAL A 186 14.35 16.36 -2.69
N GLY A 187 14.69 15.43 -3.58
CA GLY A 187 14.86 14.01 -3.22
C GLY A 187 15.99 13.81 -2.22
N SER A 188 15.87 12.79 -1.37
CA SER A 188 16.91 12.40 -0.43
C SER A 188 18.22 12.08 -1.14
N GLY A 189 19.32 12.31 -0.42
CA GLY A 189 20.67 12.05 -0.87
C GLY A 189 21.23 10.78 -0.26
N ILE A 190 22.13 10.12 -0.98
CA ILE A 190 22.75 8.88 -0.51
C ILE A 190 23.46 9.12 0.84
N GLY A 191 23.14 8.29 1.82
CA GLY A 191 23.72 8.29 3.15
C GLY A 191 23.24 9.43 4.05
N ASP A 192 22.16 10.12 3.70
CA ASP A 192 21.57 11.15 4.55
C ASP A 192 20.77 10.57 5.74
N GLY A 193 20.59 9.25 5.77
CA GLY A 193 20.00 8.49 6.86
C GLY A 193 18.48 8.34 6.80
N LEU A 194 17.84 8.88 5.76
CA LEU A 194 16.48 8.52 5.36
C LEU A 194 16.58 7.44 4.28
N SER A 195 15.76 6.38 4.35
CA SER A 195 15.75 5.34 3.31
C SER A 195 14.51 4.45 3.39
N PHE A 196 14.29 3.61 2.38
CA PHE A 196 13.41 2.45 2.48
C PHE A 196 14.17 1.24 3.01
N LYS A 197 13.50 0.43 3.85
CA LYS A 197 14.09 -0.82 4.33
C LYS A 197 14.10 -1.88 3.22
N GLN A 198 15.30 -2.18 2.73
CA GLN A 198 15.51 -3.10 1.60
C GLN A 198 15.85 -4.53 2.01
N SER A 199 16.20 -4.79 3.26
CA SER A 199 16.46 -6.14 3.75
C SER A 199 16.11 -6.29 5.22
N PHE A 200 15.68 -7.48 5.61
CA PHE A 200 15.33 -7.85 6.98
C PHE A 200 16.12 -9.10 7.36
N ASP A 201 16.93 -9.02 8.42
CA ASP A 201 17.83 -10.10 8.84
C ASP A 201 18.73 -10.67 7.71
N GLY A 202 19.19 -9.78 6.82
CA GLY A 202 20.02 -10.14 5.66
C GLY A 202 19.27 -10.88 4.55
N ARG A 203 17.93 -10.84 4.54
CA ARG A 203 17.07 -11.44 3.52
C ARG A 203 16.26 -10.38 2.79
N GLU A 204 15.89 -10.72 1.56
CA GLU A 204 14.94 -9.92 0.79
C GLU A 204 13.60 -9.80 1.51
N PRO A 205 12.91 -8.65 1.43
CA PRO A 205 11.63 -8.46 2.09
C PRO A 205 10.57 -9.43 1.54
N ASN A 206 9.72 -9.94 2.42
CA ASN A 206 8.56 -10.73 2.01
C ASN A 206 7.34 -9.82 1.73
N ASN A 207 6.22 -10.41 1.29
CA ASN A 207 5.00 -9.67 0.95
C ASN A 207 4.40 -8.83 2.10
N SER A 208 4.68 -9.19 3.36
CA SER A 208 4.23 -8.40 4.50
C SER A 208 5.13 -7.19 4.77
N GLN A 209 6.32 -7.14 4.17
CA GLN A 209 7.33 -6.11 4.36
C GLN A 209 7.42 -5.16 3.17
N PHE A 210 7.34 -5.68 1.94
CA PHE A 210 7.40 -4.90 0.71
C PHE A 210 6.50 -5.53 -0.35
N SER A 211 5.35 -4.93 -0.65
CA SER A 211 4.43 -5.43 -1.68
C SER A 211 3.42 -4.40 -2.18
N ALA A 212 2.90 -4.63 -3.40
CA ALA A 212 1.81 -3.89 -4.01
C ALA A 212 0.79 -4.91 -4.58
N LEU A 213 -0.19 -5.31 -3.77
CA LEU A 213 -1.04 -6.47 -4.02
C LEU A 213 -2.52 -6.10 -4.15
N PHE A 214 -3.20 -6.60 -5.19
CA PHE A 214 -4.67 -6.49 -5.29
C PHE A 214 -5.37 -7.26 -4.16
N ALA A 215 -6.68 -7.08 -3.99
CA ALA A 215 -7.43 -7.80 -2.95
C ALA A 215 -7.31 -9.33 -3.11
N ASN A 216 -7.15 -10.07 -2.00
CA ASN A 216 -7.11 -11.54 -2.04
C ASN A 216 -8.46 -12.12 -2.48
N GLY A 217 -9.57 -11.54 -2.03
CA GLY A 217 -10.92 -11.94 -2.46
C GLY A 217 -11.14 -11.90 -3.98
N LEU A 218 -10.30 -11.16 -4.72
CA LEU A 218 -10.27 -11.16 -6.18
C LEU A 218 -9.15 -12.04 -6.78
N PHE A 219 -7.95 -11.98 -6.20
CA PHE A 219 -6.75 -12.67 -6.70
C PHE A 219 -5.93 -13.29 -5.56
N GLY A 220 -6.11 -14.58 -5.33
CA GLY A 220 -5.37 -15.29 -4.28
C GLY A 220 -5.97 -16.62 -3.90
N ASP A 221 -5.17 -17.44 -3.22
CA ASP A 221 -5.61 -18.73 -2.70
C ASP A 221 -6.12 -18.58 -1.26
N ILE A 222 -6.82 -19.63 -0.79
CA ILE A 222 -7.22 -19.77 0.60
C ILE A 222 -5.98 -19.73 1.49
N ASP A 223 -6.07 -18.98 2.58
CA ASP A 223 -5.05 -18.94 3.64
C ASP A 223 -5.73 -18.90 5.02
N ASP A 224 -4.96 -18.76 6.09
CA ASP A 224 -5.47 -18.76 7.47
C ASP A 224 -6.53 -17.67 7.76
N VAL A 225 -6.68 -16.69 6.86
CA VAL A 225 -7.58 -15.54 7.03
C VAL A 225 -8.51 -15.29 5.84
N HIS A 226 -8.30 -15.93 4.69
CA HIS A 226 -9.22 -15.90 3.53
C HIS A 226 -9.78 -17.31 3.31
N THR A 227 -11.07 -17.48 3.60
CA THR A 227 -11.74 -18.80 3.59
C THR A 227 -12.24 -19.23 2.22
N ILE A 228 -12.19 -18.35 1.21
CA ILE A 228 -12.62 -18.59 -0.16
C ILE A 228 -11.52 -18.11 -1.11
N THR A 229 -11.25 -18.87 -2.18
CA THR A 229 -10.30 -18.45 -3.23
C THR A 229 -10.74 -17.17 -3.92
N GLY A 230 -9.78 -16.42 -4.46
CA GLY A 230 -10.01 -15.22 -5.25
C GLY A 230 -11.00 -15.45 -6.40
N TYR A 231 -11.85 -14.44 -6.64
CA TYR A 231 -12.94 -14.52 -7.61
C TYR A 231 -12.47 -14.66 -9.06
N PHE A 232 -11.42 -13.94 -9.44
CA PHE A 232 -10.88 -13.96 -10.80
C PHE A 232 -9.74 -14.95 -10.97
N SER A 233 -8.99 -15.25 -9.91
CA SER A 233 -7.88 -16.22 -9.95
C SER A 233 -7.50 -16.70 -8.54
N GLN A 234 -6.99 -17.94 -8.46
CA GLN A 234 -6.29 -18.45 -7.28
C GLN A 234 -4.87 -17.86 -7.15
N ALA A 235 -4.29 -17.38 -8.25
CA ALA A 235 -2.98 -16.76 -8.22
C ALA A 235 -3.06 -15.34 -7.67
N ARG A 236 -2.02 -14.94 -6.94
CA ARG A 236 -1.84 -13.54 -6.54
C ARG A 236 -1.63 -12.66 -7.76
N ALA A 237 -2.21 -11.46 -7.72
CA ALA A 237 -1.93 -10.39 -8.68
C ALA A 237 -1.54 -9.10 -7.96
N GLY A 238 -0.82 -8.23 -8.67
CA GLY A 238 -0.34 -6.96 -8.13
C GLY A 238 0.64 -6.27 -9.07
N PHE A 239 1.41 -5.34 -8.52
CA PHE A 239 2.55 -4.72 -9.19
C PHE A 239 3.85 -5.36 -8.71
N ASP A 240 4.72 -5.73 -9.65
CA ASP A 240 6.12 -5.97 -9.34
C ASP A 240 6.75 -4.65 -8.93
N MET A 241 7.66 -4.67 -7.95
CA MET A 241 8.34 -3.49 -7.45
C MET A 241 9.84 -3.70 -7.39
N ALA A 242 10.60 -2.64 -7.68
CA ALA A 242 12.05 -2.65 -7.59
C ALA A 242 12.54 -1.37 -6.91
N PHE A 243 13.51 -1.53 -6.00
CA PHE A 243 14.26 -0.41 -5.46
C PHE A 243 15.16 0.20 -6.54
N THR A 244 15.26 1.52 -6.55
CA THR A 244 16.13 2.31 -7.43
C THR A 244 16.94 3.26 -6.57
N GLY A 245 17.90 2.71 -5.82
CA GLY A 245 18.59 3.39 -4.73
C GLY A 245 17.89 3.17 -3.39
N GLU A 246 18.39 3.81 -2.34
CA GLU A 246 17.83 3.64 -0.99
C GLU A 246 16.57 4.45 -0.72
N ASP A 247 16.35 5.52 -1.49
CA ASP A 247 15.28 6.49 -1.25
C ASP A 247 14.13 6.40 -2.25
N ARG A 248 14.13 5.37 -3.10
CA ARG A 248 13.16 5.27 -4.19
C ARG A 248 12.87 3.83 -4.55
N PHE A 249 11.61 3.54 -4.86
CA PHE A 249 11.21 2.34 -5.56
C PHE A 249 10.14 2.65 -6.60
N VAL A 250 10.02 1.76 -7.59
CA VAL A 250 9.14 1.92 -8.75
C VAL A 250 8.45 0.59 -9.04
N SER A 251 7.21 0.64 -9.51
CA SER A 251 6.56 -0.54 -10.06
C SER A 251 7.09 -0.89 -11.44
N THR A 252 7.49 -2.14 -11.67
CA THR A 252 8.11 -2.60 -12.92
C THR A 252 7.14 -3.31 -13.86
N GLY A 253 5.86 -3.39 -13.49
CA GLY A 253 4.81 -4.03 -14.28
C GLY A 253 3.75 -4.65 -13.39
N LEU A 254 2.65 -5.09 -14.01
CA LEU A 254 1.64 -5.91 -13.36
C LEU A 254 2.02 -7.40 -13.49
N PHE A 255 1.77 -8.17 -12.44
CA PHE A 255 1.89 -9.64 -12.45
C PHE A 255 0.54 -10.30 -12.13
N GLY A 256 0.44 -11.58 -12.45
CA GLY A 256 -0.79 -12.37 -12.29
C GLY A 256 -1.85 -12.03 -13.35
N ASP A 257 -3.06 -12.53 -13.15
CA ASP A 257 -4.10 -12.54 -14.20
C ASP A 257 -4.83 -11.20 -14.36
N TYR A 258 -4.56 -10.20 -13.50
CA TYR A 258 -5.20 -8.88 -13.59
C TYR A 258 -4.98 -8.26 -14.97
N ALA A 259 -3.73 -8.21 -15.43
CA ALA A 259 -3.39 -7.52 -16.68
C ALA A 259 -3.98 -8.19 -17.92
N SER A 260 -4.13 -9.52 -17.91
CA SER A 260 -4.79 -10.24 -19.01
C SER A 260 -6.30 -10.03 -19.05
N LEU A 261 -6.93 -9.88 -17.89
CA LEU A 261 -8.38 -9.70 -17.79
C LEU A 261 -8.79 -8.25 -18.01
N PHE A 262 -8.08 -7.33 -17.36
CA PHE A 262 -8.47 -5.93 -17.28
C PHE A 262 -7.50 -4.99 -17.96
N GLY A 263 -6.32 -5.43 -18.39
CA GLY A 263 -5.27 -4.54 -18.88
C GLY A 263 -4.59 -3.76 -17.74
N PRO A 264 -4.13 -2.53 -17.99
CA PRO A 264 -3.59 -1.67 -16.93
C PRO A 264 -4.63 -1.39 -15.84
N MET A 265 -4.18 -0.93 -14.67
CA MET A 265 -5.04 -0.76 -13.51
C MET A 265 -6.19 0.22 -13.79
N LEU A 266 -7.43 -0.27 -13.64
CA LEU A 266 -8.65 0.49 -13.88
C LEU A 266 -8.74 1.72 -12.97
N SER A 267 -9.39 2.78 -13.45
CA SER A 267 -9.92 3.84 -12.59
C SER A 267 -11.27 3.44 -11.99
N TYR A 268 -11.71 4.14 -10.94
CA TYR A 268 -13.07 3.98 -10.41
C TYR A 268 -14.17 4.21 -11.47
N GLY A 269 -13.90 5.03 -12.49
CA GLY A 269 -14.84 5.30 -13.58
C GLY A 269 -14.94 4.17 -14.62
N GLU A 270 -14.06 3.17 -14.57
CA GLU A 270 -13.99 2.06 -15.53
C GLU A 270 -14.33 0.70 -14.92
N LEU A 271 -14.80 0.69 -13.67
CA LEU A 271 -15.08 -0.54 -12.96
C LEU A 271 -16.27 -1.29 -13.55
N PRO A 272 -16.15 -2.62 -13.78
CA PRO A 272 -17.31 -3.43 -14.09
C PRO A 272 -18.24 -3.51 -12.86
N LEU A 273 -19.53 -3.74 -13.13
CA LEU A 273 -20.47 -4.11 -12.08
C LEU A 273 -20.19 -5.56 -11.64
N GLY A 274 -20.29 -5.78 -10.33
CA GLY A 274 -20.33 -7.07 -9.67
C GLY A 274 -21.73 -7.31 -9.09
N PHE A 275 -22.11 -8.56 -8.96
CA PHE A 275 -23.29 -8.98 -8.21
C PHE A 275 -22.84 -9.63 -6.90
N PHE A 276 -23.38 -9.16 -5.80
CA PHE A 276 -22.91 -9.46 -4.44
C PHE A 276 -23.94 -10.27 -3.64
N TYR A 277 -23.41 -11.13 -2.78
CA TYR A 277 -24.15 -11.99 -1.86
C TYR A 277 -23.72 -11.68 -0.43
N ASP A 278 -24.68 -11.24 0.38
CA ASP A 278 -24.49 -11.09 1.82
C ASP A 278 -24.70 -12.46 2.47
N SER A 279 -23.62 -13.06 2.96
CA SER A 279 -23.63 -14.44 3.45
C SER A 279 -24.14 -14.60 4.88
N ASP A 280 -24.21 -13.52 5.65
CA ASP A 280 -24.60 -13.54 7.06
C ASP A 280 -25.65 -12.48 7.43
N GLY A 281 -26.10 -11.67 6.47
CA GLY A 281 -27.12 -10.64 6.67
C GLY A 281 -26.60 -9.46 7.47
N ASN A 282 -25.28 -9.24 7.50
CA ASN A 282 -24.64 -8.21 8.30
C ASN A 282 -23.99 -7.14 7.40
N ALA A 283 -24.56 -5.93 7.43
CA ALA A 283 -24.06 -4.80 6.67
C ALA A 283 -22.66 -4.32 7.08
N ASP A 284 -22.15 -4.75 8.24
CA ASP A 284 -20.80 -4.42 8.70
C ASP A 284 -19.72 -5.38 8.14
N THR A 285 -20.10 -6.41 7.41
CA THR A 285 -19.18 -7.38 6.77
C THR A 285 -19.18 -7.25 5.26
N ASP A 286 -18.05 -7.57 4.63
CA ASP A 286 -17.89 -7.49 3.18
C ASP A 286 -18.77 -8.54 2.47
N ASP A 287 -19.59 -8.10 1.52
CA ASP A 287 -20.37 -9.01 0.67
C ASP A 287 -19.47 -9.82 -0.27
N VAL A 288 -19.92 -11.04 -0.60
CA VAL A 288 -19.21 -11.94 -1.50
C VAL A 288 -19.56 -11.65 -2.95
N LEU A 289 -18.57 -11.33 -3.79
CA LEU A 289 -18.74 -11.23 -5.24
C LEU A 289 -19.09 -12.60 -5.85
N VAL A 290 -20.20 -12.69 -6.59
CA VAL A 290 -20.74 -13.93 -7.18
C VAL A 290 -20.72 -13.93 -8.70
N ALA A 291 -21.03 -12.78 -9.30
CA ALA A 291 -21.03 -12.58 -10.74
C ALA A 291 -20.45 -11.21 -11.09
N HIS A 292 -20.08 -11.00 -12.35
CA HIS A 292 -19.60 -9.71 -12.85
C HIS A 292 -20.09 -9.45 -14.27
N GLN A 293 -20.23 -8.18 -14.62
CA GLN A 293 -20.65 -7.74 -15.93
C GLN A 293 -19.44 -7.62 -16.88
N LEU A 294 -19.60 -8.08 -18.11
CA LEU A 294 -18.64 -7.89 -19.21
C LEU A 294 -18.93 -6.59 -19.97
N ALA A 295 -17.97 -6.17 -20.80
CA ALA A 295 -18.07 -4.94 -21.59
C ALA A 295 -19.23 -4.91 -22.60
N ASP A 296 -19.75 -6.07 -23.01
CA ASP A 296 -20.91 -6.18 -23.90
C ASP A 296 -22.26 -6.13 -23.15
N GLY A 297 -22.23 -6.01 -21.82
CA GLY A 297 -23.40 -5.94 -20.96
C GLY A 297 -23.89 -7.29 -20.42
N SER A 298 -23.34 -8.40 -20.92
CA SER A 298 -23.62 -9.74 -20.40
C SER A 298 -23.00 -9.94 -19.01
N TRP A 299 -23.47 -10.96 -18.30
CA TRP A 299 -23.02 -11.30 -16.94
C TRP A 299 -22.37 -12.67 -16.91
N VAL A 300 -21.29 -12.80 -16.15
CA VAL A 300 -20.59 -14.07 -15.92
C VAL A 300 -20.56 -14.36 -14.43
N GLN A 301 -21.15 -15.49 -14.05
CA GLN A 301 -21.16 -16.04 -12.70
C GLN A 301 -19.98 -17.00 -12.50
N ASN A 302 -19.04 -16.62 -11.64
CA ASN A 302 -17.89 -17.48 -11.29
C ASN A 302 -18.05 -18.17 -9.95
N ARG A 303 -19.06 -17.82 -9.13
CA ARG A 303 -19.35 -18.50 -7.88
C ARG A 303 -20.80 -18.96 -7.81
N GLU A 304 -21.03 -20.11 -7.18
CA GLU A 304 -22.36 -20.60 -6.84
C GLU A 304 -22.62 -20.45 -5.35
N ILE A 305 -23.90 -20.24 -5.01
CA ILE A 305 -24.36 -20.25 -3.62
C ILE A 305 -25.06 -21.58 -3.40
N LEU A 306 -24.51 -22.39 -2.50
CA LEU A 306 -25.00 -23.73 -2.18
C LEU A 306 -26.25 -23.66 -1.29
N GLY A 307 -26.98 -24.77 -1.20
CA GLY A 307 -28.23 -24.83 -0.43
C GLY A 307 -28.09 -24.59 1.08
N ASP A 308 -26.87 -24.62 1.60
CA ASP A 308 -26.53 -24.27 2.99
C ASP A 308 -26.05 -22.82 3.17
N GLY A 309 -26.06 -22.02 2.09
CA GLY A 309 -25.58 -20.63 2.06
C GLY A 309 -24.06 -20.51 1.86
N SER A 310 -23.31 -21.61 1.82
CA SER A 310 -21.88 -21.55 1.53
C SER A 310 -21.63 -21.23 0.06
N VAL A 311 -20.47 -20.62 -0.23
CA VAL A 311 -20.10 -20.20 -1.58
C VAL A 311 -19.03 -21.12 -2.14
N ALA A 312 -19.26 -21.64 -3.35
CA ALA A 312 -18.29 -22.45 -4.08
C ALA A 312 -17.85 -21.75 -5.38
N THR A 313 -16.63 -22.04 -5.82
CA THR A 313 -16.08 -21.49 -7.07
C THR A 313 -16.45 -22.38 -8.25
N LEU A 314 -17.06 -21.80 -9.29
CA LEU A 314 -17.42 -22.47 -10.54
C LEU A 314 -16.30 -22.36 -11.58
N ALA A 315 -15.71 -21.18 -11.70
CA ALA A 315 -14.72 -20.83 -12.72
C ALA A 315 -13.89 -19.62 -12.28
N TYR A 316 -12.93 -19.22 -13.13
CA TYR A 316 -12.06 -18.07 -12.96
C TYR A 316 -12.12 -17.16 -14.19
N GLY A 317 -11.60 -15.93 -14.09
CA GLY A 317 -11.60 -14.97 -15.20
C GLY A 317 -13.01 -14.69 -15.74
N HIS A 318 -13.20 -14.94 -17.04
CA HIS A 318 -14.48 -14.75 -17.74
C HIS A 318 -15.14 -16.08 -18.16
N ASP A 319 -14.70 -17.21 -17.59
CA ASP A 319 -15.05 -18.55 -18.06
C ASP A 319 -16.24 -19.18 -17.28
N GLY A 320 -16.95 -18.39 -16.49
CA GLY A 320 -18.11 -18.83 -15.71
C GLY A 320 -19.39 -19.05 -16.53
N ILE A 321 -20.51 -19.19 -15.82
CA ILE A 321 -21.82 -19.31 -16.46
C ILE A 321 -22.25 -17.94 -16.96
N ALA A 322 -22.47 -17.83 -18.27
CA ALA A 322 -22.87 -16.59 -18.91
C ALA A 322 -24.40 -16.40 -18.92
N TYR A 323 -24.82 -15.15 -18.74
CA TYR A 323 -26.20 -14.71 -18.80
C TYR A 323 -26.30 -13.45 -19.66
N ASP A 324 -27.30 -13.39 -20.53
CA ASP A 324 -27.47 -12.26 -21.46
C ASP A 324 -27.88 -10.96 -20.74
N SER A 325 -28.36 -11.03 -19.50
CA SER A 325 -28.79 -9.86 -18.72
C SER A 325 -28.74 -10.12 -17.21
N LEU A 326 -28.83 -9.03 -16.44
CA LEU A 326 -28.96 -9.09 -14.98
C LEU A 326 -30.24 -9.83 -14.55
N ASP A 327 -31.36 -9.63 -15.25
CA ASP A 327 -32.61 -10.32 -14.95
C ASP A 327 -32.47 -11.84 -15.10
N ALA A 328 -31.76 -12.30 -16.14
CA ALA A 328 -31.51 -13.72 -16.35
C ALA A 328 -30.64 -14.31 -15.23
N LEU A 329 -29.60 -13.59 -14.81
CA LEU A 329 -28.78 -13.95 -13.64
C LEU A 329 -29.63 -14.02 -12.35
N LEU A 330 -30.47 -13.02 -12.09
CA LEU A 330 -31.31 -12.96 -10.90
C LEU A 330 -32.34 -14.10 -10.83
N ILE A 331 -32.91 -14.49 -11.97
CA ILE A 331 -33.80 -15.66 -12.06
C ILE A 331 -33.02 -16.92 -11.66
N ALA A 332 -31.79 -17.08 -12.14
CA ALA A 332 -30.96 -18.23 -11.81
C ALA A 332 -30.56 -18.26 -10.32
N LEU A 333 -30.14 -17.13 -9.75
CA LEU A 333 -29.75 -17.03 -8.33
C LEU A 333 -30.95 -17.22 -7.39
N SER A 334 -32.09 -16.62 -7.70
CA SER A 334 -33.32 -16.73 -6.90
C SER A 334 -33.96 -18.11 -6.95
N ALA A 335 -33.62 -18.95 -7.94
CA ALA A 335 -34.10 -20.33 -8.01
C ALA A 335 -33.66 -21.18 -6.81
N GLY A 336 -32.58 -20.77 -6.12
CA GLY A 336 -32.12 -21.35 -4.85
C GLY A 336 -32.95 -20.93 -3.63
N GLY A 337 -33.97 -20.07 -3.79
CA GLY A 337 -34.82 -19.58 -2.70
C GLY A 337 -34.27 -18.38 -1.94
N LEU A 338 -33.13 -17.81 -2.38
CA LEU A 338 -32.59 -16.58 -1.82
C LEU A 338 -33.43 -15.38 -2.25
N GLN A 339 -33.62 -14.45 -1.31
CA GLN A 339 -34.34 -13.19 -1.52
C GLN A 339 -33.36 -12.01 -1.52
N SER A 340 -33.83 -10.85 -1.99
CA SER A 340 -33.08 -9.60 -1.87
C SER A 340 -32.87 -9.23 -0.40
N CYS A 341 -31.74 -8.58 -0.09
CA CYS A 341 -31.49 -8.05 1.26
C CYS A 341 -32.52 -7.01 1.71
N ALA A 342 -33.20 -6.35 0.77
CA ALA A 342 -34.31 -5.45 1.07
C ALA A 342 -35.57 -6.17 1.59
N ASP A 343 -35.69 -7.48 1.35
CA ASP A 343 -36.90 -8.27 1.61
C ASP A 343 -36.75 -9.23 2.81
N VAL A 344 -35.56 -9.30 3.42
CA VAL A 344 -35.28 -10.17 4.57
C VAL A 344 -34.92 -9.38 5.82
N GLY A 345 -34.99 -10.02 6.98
CA GLY A 345 -34.54 -9.43 8.24
C GLY A 345 -33.01 -9.47 8.36
N ALA A 346 -32.44 -8.53 9.12
CA ALA A 346 -31.02 -8.52 9.46
C ALA A 346 -30.56 -9.88 10.03
N GLY A 347 -29.33 -10.28 9.72
CA GLY A 347 -28.78 -11.59 10.09
C GLY A 347 -29.25 -12.75 9.19
N THR A 348 -29.93 -12.45 8.08
CA THR A 348 -30.36 -13.46 7.10
C THR A 348 -29.58 -13.27 5.81
N ALA A 349 -28.95 -14.34 5.33
CA ALA A 349 -28.22 -14.31 4.08
C ALA A 349 -29.13 -13.96 2.88
N CYS A 350 -28.65 -13.13 1.97
CA CYS A 350 -29.48 -12.52 0.94
C CYS A 350 -28.68 -12.00 -0.26
N LEU A 351 -29.39 -11.70 -1.35
CA LEU A 351 -28.80 -11.09 -2.54
C LEU A 351 -28.65 -9.58 -2.30
N ALA A 352 -27.42 -9.10 -2.14
CA ALA A 352 -27.09 -7.71 -1.82
C ALA A 352 -27.30 -6.77 -3.02
N GLY A 353 -27.22 -7.30 -4.24
CA GLY A 353 -27.50 -6.59 -5.48
C GLY A 353 -26.26 -6.34 -6.32
N ALA A 354 -26.37 -5.40 -7.26
CA ALA A 354 -25.29 -5.06 -8.18
C ALA A 354 -24.65 -3.72 -7.83
N ASP A 355 -23.32 -3.69 -7.73
CA ASP A 355 -22.52 -2.48 -7.51
C ASP A 355 -21.15 -2.62 -8.19
N SER A 356 -20.35 -1.56 -8.24
CA SER A 356 -18.99 -1.58 -8.79
C SER A 356 -18.04 -2.49 -7.99
N ILE A 357 -17.13 -3.18 -8.71
CA ILE A 357 -16.07 -3.99 -8.07
C ILE A 357 -14.89 -3.09 -7.74
N ASP A 358 -15.06 -2.30 -6.69
CA ASP A 358 -14.16 -1.25 -6.24
C ASP A 358 -12.70 -1.70 -6.04
N ASP A 359 -12.50 -2.95 -5.64
CA ASP A 359 -11.18 -3.56 -5.44
C ASP A 359 -10.37 -3.75 -6.72
N LEU A 360 -10.98 -3.66 -7.91
CA LEU A 360 -10.24 -3.66 -9.16
C LEU A 360 -9.51 -2.35 -9.42
N ALA A 361 -9.91 -1.25 -8.78
CA ALA A 361 -9.23 0.05 -8.85
C ALA A 361 -8.41 0.35 -7.59
N LYS A 362 -8.11 -0.66 -6.77
CA LYS A 362 -7.35 -0.52 -5.52
C LYS A 362 -6.29 -1.61 -5.35
N PHE A 363 -5.13 -1.26 -4.78
CA PHE A 363 -4.17 -2.25 -4.30
C PHE A 363 -3.62 -1.90 -2.92
N ASN A 364 -3.20 -2.91 -2.18
CA ASN A 364 -2.52 -2.76 -0.90
C ASN A 364 -1.03 -2.50 -1.13
N LEU A 365 -0.57 -1.30 -0.81
CA LEU A 365 0.84 -0.93 -0.82
C LEU A 365 1.40 -1.06 0.60
N THR A 366 2.52 -1.77 0.74
CA THR A 366 3.21 -1.98 2.01
C THR A 366 4.72 -1.84 1.79
N PHE A 367 5.36 -1.04 2.62
CA PHE A 367 6.81 -0.84 2.66
C PHE A 367 7.20 -0.30 4.05
N PHE A 368 8.49 -0.23 4.33
CA PHE A 368 9.03 0.36 5.54
C PHE A 368 9.95 1.54 5.19
N VAL A 369 9.82 2.63 5.95
CA VAL A 369 10.76 3.76 5.95
C VAL A 369 11.66 3.64 7.18
N ASP A 370 12.95 3.87 6.97
CA ASP A 370 13.99 3.94 7.99
C ASP A 370 14.46 5.40 8.09
N PRO A 371 13.98 6.17 9.08
CA PRO A 371 14.43 7.53 9.33
C PRO A 371 15.56 7.59 10.37
N THR A 372 16.09 6.45 10.84
CA THR A 372 16.87 6.38 12.09
C THR A 372 18.19 7.16 12.05
N GLY A 373 18.73 7.44 10.86
CA GLY A 373 19.94 8.24 10.66
C GLY A 373 19.69 9.66 10.16
N PHE A 374 18.44 10.06 9.93
CA PHE A 374 18.11 11.29 9.22
C PHE A 374 18.21 12.53 10.12
N ASP A 375 19.03 13.50 9.71
CA ASP A 375 19.27 14.76 10.42
C ASP A 375 18.36 15.88 9.88
N GLY A 376 17.05 15.70 10.01
CA GLY A 376 16.05 16.67 9.58
C GLY A 376 14.78 16.63 10.42
N ASP A 377 14.09 17.78 10.50
CA ASP A 377 12.87 17.94 11.30
C ASP A 377 11.60 17.45 10.58
N GLN A 378 11.70 17.15 9.29
CA GLN A 378 10.61 16.60 8.49
C GLN A 378 11.16 15.89 7.25
N PHE A 379 10.40 14.92 6.74
CA PHE A 379 10.63 14.35 5.42
C PHE A 379 9.33 14.25 4.62
N THR A 380 9.46 14.09 3.31
CA THR A 380 8.37 13.97 2.35
C THR A 380 8.41 12.58 1.71
N LEU A 381 7.28 11.90 1.73
CA LEU A 381 6.99 10.75 0.87
C LEU A 381 6.29 11.26 -0.39
N ARG A 382 7.02 11.28 -1.52
CA ARG A 382 6.49 11.65 -2.83
C ARG A 382 5.98 10.41 -3.56
N ILE A 383 4.74 10.48 -4.02
CA ILE A 383 4.09 9.46 -4.84
C ILE A 383 3.85 10.01 -6.24
N GLU A 384 4.32 9.28 -7.25
CA GLU A 384 4.14 9.59 -8.66
C GLU A 384 3.44 8.41 -9.36
N SER A 385 2.60 8.68 -10.34
CA SER A 385 1.89 7.66 -11.12
C SER A 385 1.88 8.02 -12.58
N SER A 386 2.12 7.06 -13.46
CA SER A 386 2.04 7.27 -14.90
C SER A 386 0.68 6.84 -15.46
N ALA A 387 0.09 7.69 -16.29
CA ALA A 387 -1.02 7.32 -17.15
C ALA A 387 -0.55 6.33 -18.21
N VAL A 388 -1.43 5.43 -18.62
CA VAL A 388 -1.22 4.65 -19.84
C VAL A 388 -1.42 5.59 -21.04
N PRO A 389 -0.45 5.74 -21.96
CA PRO A 389 -0.64 6.57 -23.13
C PRO A 389 -1.83 6.06 -23.95
N GLU A 390 -2.82 6.93 -24.18
CA GLU A 390 -3.95 6.61 -25.05
C GLU A 390 -3.44 6.13 -26.43
N PRO A 391 -3.97 5.05 -27.00
CA PRO A 391 -3.51 4.50 -28.29
C PRO A 391 -3.45 5.56 -29.41
N GLY A 392 -4.35 6.56 -29.38
CA GLY A 392 -4.37 7.68 -30.32
C GLY A 392 -3.15 8.60 -30.24
N SER A 393 -2.56 8.78 -29.05
CA SER A 393 -1.35 9.60 -28.85
C SER A 393 -0.11 8.96 -29.46
N LEU A 394 -0.01 7.62 -29.40
CA LEU A 394 1.05 6.83 -30.03
C LEU A 394 0.91 6.83 -31.56
N ALA A 395 -0.31 6.75 -32.08
CA ALA A 395 -0.56 6.85 -33.52
C ALA A 395 -0.15 8.23 -34.07
N LEU A 396 -0.46 9.31 -33.35
CA LEU A 396 -0.05 10.68 -33.71
C LEU A 396 1.47 10.88 -33.62
N ALA A 397 2.13 10.33 -32.59
CA ALA A 397 3.59 10.38 -32.47
C ALA A 397 4.29 9.59 -33.59
N ALA A 398 3.76 8.41 -33.94
CA ALA A 398 4.26 7.60 -35.05
C ALA A 398 4.05 8.29 -36.41
N LEU A 399 2.90 8.95 -36.61
CA LEU A 399 2.63 9.78 -37.79
C LEU A 399 3.59 10.97 -37.88
N ALA A 400 3.84 11.68 -36.78
CA ALA A 400 4.77 12.80 -36.73
C ALA A 400 6.22 12.38 -37.07
N LEU A 401 6.67 11.24 -36.56
CA LEU A 401 7.97 10.65 -36.90
C LEU A 401 8.04 10.18 -38.36
N GLY A 402 6.97 9.60 -38.90
CA GLY A 402 6.87 9.23 -40.31
C GLY A 402 6.92 10.42 -41.27
N VAL A 403 6.26 11.53 -40.92
CA VAL A 403 6.30 12.78 -41.70
C VAL A 403 7.69 13.44 -41.62
N ALA A 404 8.34 13.44 -40.46
CA ALA A 404 9.70 13.95 -40.32
C ALA A 404 10.73 13.13 -41.13
N GLY A 405 10.60 11.80 -41.13
CA GLY A 405 11.46 10.89 -41.91
C GLY A 405 11.30 11.07 -43.43
N THR A 406 10.08 11.30 -43.91
CA THR A 406 9.81 11.53 -45.34
C THR A 406 10.25 12.91 -45.83
N LEU A 407 10.14 13.95 -44.99
CA LEU A 407 10.66 15.28 -45.30
C LEU A 407 12.19 15.33 -45.34
N ARG A 408 12.88 14.54 -44.51
CA ARG A 408 14.35 14.45 -44.51
C ARG A 408 14.89 13.72 -45.74
N ARG A 409 14.13 12.77 -46.31
CA ARG A 409 14.50 12.03 -47.53
C ARG A 409 14.33 12.82 -48.84
N ARG A 410 13.58 13.93 -48.82
CA ARG A 410 13.38 14.82 -49.99
C ARG A 410 14.43 15.94 -50.12
N ARG A 411 15.38 16.03 -49.18
CA ARG A 411 16.47 17.04 -49.17
C ARG A 411 17.88 16.43 -49.31
N GLY A 412 17.97 15.15 -49.69
CA GLY A 412 19.23 14.45 -49.95
C GLY A 412 19.44 14.20 -51.44
#